data_AF-A0A351Y4T1-F1
#
_entry.id   AF-A0A351Y4T1-F1
#
_cell.length_a   1.000
_cell.length_b   1.000
_cell.length_c   1.000
_cell.angle_alpha   90.00
_cell.angle_beta   90.00
_cell.angle_gamma   90.00
#
_symmetry.space_group_name_H-M   'P 1'
#
loop_
_entity.id
_entity.type
_entity.pdbx_description
1 polymer ?
#
loop_
_entity_poly.entity_id
_entity_poly.type
_entity_poly.pdbx_seq_one_letter_code
_entity_poly.pdbx_strand_id
1 'polypeptide(L)'
;MTAIEALLTYLTFSNNFDYAINIYQVAIEPHVRNLIDFLNSVGADIHLNVDHSIIMKPSKIAVSQKEFTIIADYIEAGTYFAI
;
A
#
# COMPACT_ATOMS: atom_id res chain seq x y z
N MET A 1 -9.91 -6.64 -4.42
CA MET A 1 -9.75 -5.47 -3.55
C MET A 1 -10.15 -5.86 -2.13
N THR A 2 -9.22 -5.82 -1.19
CA THR A 2 -9.40 -6.15 0.22
C THR A 2 -9.78 -4.89 1.02
N ALA A 3 -10.24 -5.06 2.26
CA ALA A 3 -10.64 -3.95 3.12
C ALA A 3 -9.46 -2.99 3.44
N ILE A 4 -8.24 -3.52 3.54
CA ILE A 4 -7.06 -2.70 3.83
C ILE A 4 -6.68 -1.79 2.66
N GLU A 5 -6.80 -2.27 1.42
CA GLU A 5 -6.49 -1.45 0.23
C GLU A 5 -7.41 -0.24 0.14
N ALA A 6 -8.71 -0.44 0.40
CA ALA A 6 -9.69 0.63 0.43
C ALA A 6 -9.40 1.64 1.54
N LEU A 7 -9.08 1.15 2.75
CA LEU A 7 -8.76 1.99 3.90
C LEU A 7 -7.49 2.82 3.66
N LEU A 8 -6.41 2.21 3.18
CA LEU A 8 -5.16 2.91 2.87
C LEU A 8 -5.38 4.00 1.82
N THR A 9 -6.10 3.66 0.75
CA THR A 9 -6.44 4.64 -0.30
C THR A 9 -7.22 5.81 0.29
N TYR A 10 -8.27 5.54 1.08
CA TYR A 10 -9.06 6.59 1.73
C TYR A 10 -8.22 7.48 2.65
N LEU A 11 -7.42 6.88 3.54
CA LEU A 11 -6.62 7.62 4.51
C LEU A 11 -5.53 8.45 3.84
N THR A 12 -4.96 7.95 2.74
CA THR A 12 -3.91 8.67 1.99
C THR A 12 -4.45 9.97 1.37
N PHE A 13 -5.68 9.96 0.85
CA PHE A 13 -6.29 11.14 0.24
C PHE A 13 -7.12 11.99 1.22
N SER A 14 -7.27 11.54 2.47
CA SER A 14 -8.02 12.28 3.49
C SER A 14 -7.17 13.40 4.09
N ASN A 15 -7.70 14.63 4.06
CA ASN A 15 -7.05 15.81 4.65
C ASN A 15 -7.49 16.10 6.09
N ASN A 16 -8.29 15.21 6.69
CA ASN A 16 -8.92 15.45 8.00
C ASN A 16 -8.08 14.95 9.18
N PHE A 17 -6.89 14.42 8.91
CA PHE A 17 -6.04 13.76 9.90
C PHE A 17 -4.65 14.36 9.85
N ASP A 18 -4.13 14.80 11.00
CA ASP A 18 -2.80 15.40 11.17
C ASP A 18 -1.90 14.56 12.10
N TYR A 19 -2.36 13.37 12.47
CA TYR A 19 -1.67 12.43 13.35
C TYR A 19 -1.35 11.11 12.63
N ALA A 20 -0.38 10.37 13.18
CA ALA A 20 -0.02 9.04 12.68
C ALA A 20 -1.10 8.01 13.04
N ILE A 21 -1.50 7.20 12.06
CA ILE A 21 -2.50 6.15 12.19
C ILE A 21 -1.79 4.80 12.22
N ASN A 22 -2.12 3.99 13.23
CA ASN A 22 -1.62 2.63 13.37
C ASN A 22 -2.74 1.64 13.03
N ILE A 23 -2.50 0.77 12.06
CA ILE A 23 -3.42 -0.28 11.64
C ILE A 23 -2.79 -1.62 11.99
N TYR A 24 -3.53 -2.49 12.68
CA TYR A 24 -3.03 -3.79 13.14
C TYR A 24 -3.68 -4.94 12.37
N GLN A 25 -3.03 -6.11 12.41
CA GLN A 25 -3.54 -7.36 11.80
C GLN A 25 -3.71 -7.24 10.29
N VAL A 26 -2.78 -6.55 9.63
CA VAL A 26 -2.79 -6.37 8.19
C VAL A 26 -2.26 -7.61 7.48
N ALA A 27 -2.93 -8.00 6.38
CA ALA A 27 -2.45 -9.05 5.49
C ALA A 27 -1.18 -8.61 4.75
N ILE A 28 -0.14 -9.44 4.80
CA ILE A 28 1.17 -9.15 4.18
C ILE A 28 1.22 -9.80 2.78
N GLU A 29 0.37 -9.30 1.88
CA GLU A 29 0.23 -9.85 0.52
C GLU A 29 0.98 -9.01 -0.53
N PRO A 30 1.46 -9.60 -1.65
CA PRO A 30 2.18 -8.86 -2.69
C PRO A 30 1.41 -7.66 -3.25
N HIS A 31 0.09 -7.80 -3.44
CA HIS A 31 -0.75 -6.71 -3.95
C HIS A 31 -0.93 -5.57 -2.95
N VAL A 32 -0.99 -5.87 -1.64
CA VAL A 32 -1.03 -4.84 -0.58
C VAL A 32 0.28 -4.05 -0.55
N ARG A 33 1.43 -4.74 -0.64
CA ARG A 33 2.74 -4.07 -0.71
C ARG A 33 2.86 -3.19 -1.95
N ASN A 34 2.46 -3.70 -3.11
CA ASN A 34 2.50 -2.95 -4.36
C ASN A 34 1.64 -1.66 -4.31
N LEU A 35 0.48 -1.71 -3.64
CA LEU A 35 -0.33 -0.51 -3.40
C LEU A 35 0.39 0.50 -2.48
N ILE A 36 1.01 0.02 -1.39
CA ILE A 36 1.79 0.88 -0.49
C ILE A 36 2.94 1.55 -1.26
N ASP A 37 3.67 0.80 -2.08
CA ASP A 37 4.77 1.33 -2.90
C ASP A 37 4.27 2.39 -3.90
N PHE A 38 3.11 2.15 -4.52
CA PHE A 38 2.46 3.13 -5.40
C PHE A 38 2.09 4.41 -4.65
N LEU A 39 1.40 4.30 -3.51
CA LEU A 39 0.99 5.44 -2.70
C LEU A 39 2.20 6.23 -2.19
N ASN A 40 3.24 5.55 -1.73
CA ASN A 40 4.50 6.19 -1.33
C ASN A 40 5.19 6.89 -2.51
N SER A 41 5.14 6.34 -3.73
CA SER A 41 5.73 6.99 -4.92
C SER A 41 5.09 8.33 -5.30
N VAL A 42 3.82 8.54 -4.90
CA VAL A 42 3.08 9.80 -5.10
C VAL A 42 3.10 10.70 -3.86
N GLY A 43 3.92 10.38 -2.86
CA GLY A 43 4.20 11.23 -1.70
C GLY A 43 3.46 10.85 -0.41
N ALA A 44 2.86 9.66 -0.34
CA ALA A 44 2.38 9.12 0.93
C ALA A 44 3.55 8.74 1.86
N ASP A 45 3.30 8.72 3.16
CA ASP A 45 4.21 8.20 4.19
C ASP A 45 3.55 7.00 4.87
N ILE A 46 3.79 5.80 4.30
CA ILE A 46 3.20 4.53 4.73
C ILE A 46 4.32 3.50 4.95
N HIS A 47 4.37 2.93 6.16
CA HIS A 47 5.33 1.91 6.55
C HIS A 47 4.62 0.62 6.97
N LEU A 48 4.95 -0.49 6.31
CA LEU A 48 4.51 -1.83 6.69
C LEU A 48 5.61 -2.50 7.54
N ASN A 49 5.25 -2.88 8.76
CA ASN A 49 6.13 -3.59 9.68
C ASN A 49 5.98 -5.12 9.54
N VAL A 50 7.00 -5.84 10.02
CA VAL A 50 7.02 -7.31 9.99
C VAL A 50 5.97 -7.93 10.92
N ASP A 51 5.51 -7.19 11.94
CA ASP A 51 4.53 -7.62 12.93
C ASP A 51 3.07 -7.46 12.49
N HIS A 52 2.81 -7.36 11.18
CA HIS A 52 1.48 -7.14 10.61
C HIS A 52 0.85 -5.79 11.02
N SER A 53 1.67 -4.78 11.33
CA SER A 53 1.21 -3.42 11.54
C SER A 53 1.58 -2.49 10.38
N ILE A 54 0.70 -1.53 10.11
CA ILE A 54 0.99 -0.39 9.22
C ILE A 54 0.97 0.87 10.07
N ILE A 55 2.00 1.70 9.88
CA ILE A 55 2.07 3.07 10.41
C ILE A 55 1.99 4.00 9.21
N MET A 56 1.02 4.91 9.20
CA MET A 56 0.92 5.90 8.13
C MET A 56 0.67 7.31 8.66
N LYS A 57 1.20 8.30 7.95
CA LYS A 57 0.85 9.71 8.14
C LYS A 57 0.13 10.20 6.89
N PRO A 58 -1.13 10.65 7.02
CA PRO A 58 -1.83 11.30 5.93
C PRO A 58 -1.06 12.55 5.51
N SER A 59 -0.35 12.46 4.38
CA SER A 59 0.40 13.56 3.80
C SER A 59 -0.36 14.09 2.59
N LYS A 60 -0.27 15.41 2.36
CA LYS A 60 -0.76 15.99 1.11
C LYS A 60 0.02 15.35 -0.03
N ILE A 61 -0.65 14.51 -0.82
CA ILE A 61 -0.10 13.88 -2.03
C ILE A 61 0.64 14.94 -2.83
N ALA A 62 1.94 14.74 -2.99
CA ALA A 62 2.82 15.59 -3.77
C ALA A 62 3.51 14.67 -4.76
N VAL A 63 2.96 14.58 -5.97
CA VAL A 63 3.36 13.62 -6.99
C VAL A 63 4.86 13.79 -7.31
N SER A 64 5.68 12.93 -6.72
CA SER A 64 7.13 12.91 -6.91
C SER A 64 7.56 12.05 -8.10
N GLN A 65 6.80 11.01 -8.43
CA GLN A 65 7.04 10.08 -9.52
C GLN A 65 5.80 10.02 -10.43
N LYS A 66 6.01 10.03 -11.75
CA LYS A 66 4.93 9.97 -12.75
C LYS A 66 4.71 8.58 -13.35
N GLU A 67 5.62 7.66 -13.05
CA GLU A 67 5.61 6.30 -13.57
C GLU A 67 5.67 5.32 -12.40
N PHE A 68 4.94 4.23 -12.52
CA PHE A 68 4.93 3.14 -11.55
C PHE A 68 4.80 1.81 -12.29
N THR A 69 5.61 0.83 -11.91
CA THR A 69 5.55 -0.51 -12.48
C THR A 69 4.74 -1.41 -11.57
N ILE A 70 3.65 -1.97 -12.09
CA ILE A 70 2.82 -2.95 -11.37
C ILE A 70 3.53 -4.31 -11.40
N ILE A 71 3.52 -5.01 -10.27
CA ILE A 71 4.04 -6.39 -10.19
C ILE A 71 3.26 -7.34 -11.10
N ALA A 72 3.92 -8.39 -11.58
CA ALA A 72 3.25 -9.48 -12.29
C ALA A 72 2.33 -10.29 -11.35
N ASP A 73 1.34 -10.98 -11.91
CA ASP A 73 0.47 -11.87 -11.14
C ASP A 73 1.23 -13.12 -10.71
N TYR A 74 1.39 -13.29 -9.39
CA TYR A 74 2.15 -14.39 -8.81
C TYR A 74 1.39 -15.73 -8.81
N ILE A 75 0.05 -15.71 -8.92
CA ILE A 75 -0.78 -16.92 -9.06
C ILE A 75 -0.66 -17.45 -10.49
N GLU A 76 -0.72 -16.55 -11.47
CA GLU A 76 -0.49 -16.90 -12.87
C GLU A 76 0.95 -17.44 -13.07
N ALA A 77 1.96 -16.71 -12.58
CA ALA A 77 3.35 -17.16 -12.66
C ALA A 77 3.53 -18.54 -12.01
N GLY A 78 2.95 -18.76 -10.82
CA GLY A 78 2.97 -20.05 -10.14
C GLY A 78 2.32 -21.18 -10.94
N THR A 79 1.25 -20.86 -11.68
CA THR A 79 0.57 -21.82 -12.58
C THR A 79 1.50 -22.25 -13.72
N TYR A 80 2.20 -21.29 -14.36
CA TYR A 80 3.16 -21.61 -15.42
C TYR A 80 4.42 -22.33 -14.92
N PHE A 81 4.84 -22.12 -13.67
CA PHE A 81 5.96 -22.86 -13.07
C PHE A 81 5.63 -24.33 -12.77
N ALA A 82 4.35 -24.66 -12.61
CA ALA A 82 3.90 -26.00 -12.24
C ALA A 82 3.67 -26.93 -13.44
N ILE A 83 3.73 -26.41 -14.67
CA ILE A 83 3.59 -27.16 -15.93
C ILE A 83 4.96 -27.41 -16.58
#